data_AF-A0A830B7Y0-F1
#
_entry.id   AF-A0A830B7Y0-F1
#
_cell.length_a   1.000
_cell.length_b   1.000
_cell.length_c   1.000
_cell.angle_alpha   90.00
_cell.angle_beta   90.00
_cell.angle_gamma   90.00
#
_symmetry.space_group_name_H-M   'P 1'
#
loop_
_entity.id
_entity.type
_entity.pdbx_description
1 polymer ?
#
loop_
_entity_poly.entity_id
_entity_poly.type
_entity_poly.pdbx_seq_one_letter_code
_entity_poly.pdbx_strand_id
1 'polypeptide(L)'
;MAKTKPGKKDLDSYTIKGTNKVVRPGDCVLMRPSDTDKPPYVACVEKIEADHRNNAKVRVRWYYRPEESIGGRRQFHGAKELFLSNHFDIQSAHTIEGKCIVHTFKNYTKLENVGTEDYFV
;
A
#
# COMPACT_ATOMS: atom_id res chain seq x y z
N MET A 1 -30.04 22.49 18.47
CA MET A 1 -29.40 22.49 17.14
C MET A 1 -28.27 21.48 17.14
N ALA A 2 -28.42 20.36 16.45
CA ALA A 2 -27.35 19.36 16.33
C ALA A 2 -26.25 19.93 15.43
N LYS A 3 -25.04 20.13 15.97
CA LYS A 3 -23.88 20.52 15.17
C LYS A 3 -23.55 19.37 14.22
N THR A 4 -23.83 19.53 12.93
CA THR A 4 -23.41 18.61 11.87
C THR A 4 -21.88 18.47 11.92
N LYS A 5 -21.38 17.27 12.23
CA LYS A 5 -19.95 16.95 12.22
C LYS A 5 -19.40 17.29 10.82
N PRO A 6 -18.35 18.12 10.69
CA PRO A 6 -18.04 18.77 9.42
C PRO A 6 -17.36 17.86 8.38
N GLY A 7 -18.05 16.85 7.81
CA GLY A 7 -17.67 16.04 6.62
C GLY A 7 -16.22 15.47 6.50
N LYS A 8 -16.07 14.18 6.20
CA LYS A 8 -14.75 13.68 5.75
C LYS A 8 -14.36 14.42 4.45
N LYS A 9 -13.09 14.81 4.32
CA LYS A 9 -12.58 15.51 3.13
C LYS A 9 -11.68 14.58 2.31
N ASP A 10 -11.96 14.46 1.03
CA ASP A 10 -11.10 13.73 0.09
C ASP A 10 -9.82 14.52 -0.17
N LEU A 11 -8.68 13.82 -0.20
CA LEU A 11 -7.36 14.38 -0.46
C LEU A 11 -6.79 13.79 -1.75
N ASP A 12 -6.19 14.63 -2.59
CA ASP A 12 -5.50 14.19 -3.81
C ASP A 12 -4.13 13.56 -3.51
N SER A 13 -3.55 13.88 -2.36
CA SER A 13 -2.23 13.41 -1.97
C SER A 13 -1.98 13.41 -0.46
N TYR A 14 -0.96 12.66 -0.05
CA TYR A 14 -0.41 12.63 1.30
C TYR A 14 1.12 12.59 1.25
N THR A 15 1.79 13.47 1.98
CA THR A 15 3.25 13.42 2.13
C THR A 15 3.61 12.54 3.33
N ILE A 16 4.42 11.51 3.10
CA ILE A 16 4.85 10.59 4.17
C ILE A 16 5.67 11.39 5.19
N LYS A 17 5.21 11.38 6.45
CA LYS A 17 5.80 12.17 7.54
C LYS A 17 7.31 11.88 7.67
N GLY A 18 8.11 12.95 7.72
CA GLY A 18 9.57 12.84 7.82
C GLY A 18 10.28 12.60 6.48
N THR A 19 9.56 12.63 5.36
CA THR A 19 10.13 12.49 4.02
C THR A 19 9.56 13.54 3.07
N ASN A 20 10.07 13.59 1.85
CA ASN A 20 9.51 14.34 0.72
C ASN A 20 8.70 13.44 -0.24
N LYS A 21 8.45 12.17 0.10
CA LYS A 21 7.72 11.23 -0.76
C LYS A 21 6.21 11.52 -0.69
N VAL A 22 5.61 11.82 -1.83
CA VAL A 22 4.18 12.11 -1.98
C VAL A 22 3.44 10.88 -2.53
N VAL A 23 2.42 10.45 -1.81
CA VAL A 23 1.52 9.34 -2.15
C VAL A 23 0.20 9.90 -2.70
N ARG A 24 -0.34 9.28 -3.73
CA ARG A 24 -1.60 9.61 -4.40
C ARG A 24 -2.44 8.34 -4.59
N PRO A 25 -3.76 8.44 -4.79
CA PRO A 25 -4.56 7.31 -5.28
C PRO A 25 -3.94 6.68 -6.53
N GLY A 26 -3.91 5.35 -6.58
CA GLY A 26 -3.24 4.54 -7.59
C GLY A 26 -1.78 4.17 -7.26
N ASP A 27 -1.13 4.84 -6.31
CA ASP A 27 0.22 4.49 -5.89
C ASP A 27 0.23 3.18 -5.07
N CYS A 28 1.30 2.40 -5.25
CA CYS A 28 1.61 1.28 -4.36
C CYS A 28 2.53 1.75 -3.21
N VAL A 29 2.26 1.25 -2.00
CA VAL A 29 2.94 1.65 -0.78
C VAL A 29 3.35 0.45 0.06
N LEU A 30 4.42 0.65 0.84
CA LEU A 30 4.83 -0.23 1.92
C LEU A 30 4.22 0.28 3.22
N MET A 31 3.56 -0.61 3.96
CA MET A 31 2.88 -0.28 5.21
C MET A 31 3.43 -1.11 6.36
N ARG A 32 3.63 -0.45 7.50
CA ARG A 32 4.13 -1.08 8.71
C ARG A 32 3.23 -2.26 9.12
N PRO A 33 3.80 -3.45 9.35
CA PRO A 33 3.03 -4.59 9.81
C PRO A 33 2.67 -4.46 11.29
N SER A 34 1.64 -5.18 11.73
CA SER A 34 1.31 -5.25 13.17
C SER A 34 2.37 -6.02 13.97
N ASP A 35 3.03 -6.98 13.31
CA ASP A 35 4.15 -7.76 13.82
C ASP A 35 5.43 -7.26 13.17
N THR A 36 6.31 -6.62 13.94
CA THR A 36 7.53 -5.96 13.43
C THR A 36 8.57 -6.94 12.91
N ASP A 37 8.44 -8.24 13.20
CA ASP A 37 9.33 -9.27 12.68
C ASP A 37 8.96 -9.67 11.24
N LYS A 38 7.80 -9.22 10.76
CA LYS A 38 7.34 -9.47 9.39
C LYS A 38 7.81 -8.36 8.43
N PRO A 39 7.97 -8.69 7.13
CA PRO A 39 8.20 -7.66 6.13
C PRO A 39 7.01 -6.70 6.05
N PRO A 40 7.22 -5.45 5.60
CA PRO A 40 6.13 -4.51 5.34
C PRO A 40 5.06 -5.09 4.39
N TYR A 41 3.81 -4.79 4.70
CA TYR A 41 2.68 -5.09 3.83
C TYR A 41 2.75 -4.23 2.58
N VAL A 42 2.25 -4.76 1.47
CA VAL A 42 2.18 -4.04 0.20
C VAL A 42 0.72 -3.76 -0.13
N ALA A 43 0.41 -2.51 -0.48
CA ALA A 43 -0.96 -2.11 -0.79
C ALA A 43 -1.03 -1.11 -1.94
N CYS A 44 -2.12 -1.14 -2.70
CA CYS A 44 -2.50 -0.05 -3.60
C CYS A 44 -3.38 0.95 -2.84
N VAL A 45 -3.09 2.24 -2.95
CA VAL A 45 -3.92 3.29 -2.36
C VAL A 45 -5.11 3.57 -3.28
N GLU A 46 -6.32 3.28 -2.83
CA GLU A 46 -7.56 3.52 -3.60
C GLU A 46 -8.08 4.95 -3.38
N LYS A 47 -7.95 5.47 -2.16
CA LYS A 47 -8.47 6.78 -1.78
C LYS A 47 -7.74 7.33 -0.54
N ILE A 48 -7.61 8.64 -0.45
CA ILE A 48 -7.08 9.32 0.73
C ILE A 48 -8.17 10.26 1.28
N GLU A 49 -8.44 10.19 2.58
CA GLU A 49 -9.44 11.01 3.26
C GLU A 49 -8.84 11.60 4.54
N ALA A 50 -9.18 12.85 4.87
CA ALA A 50 -8.89 13.45 6.17
C ALA A 50 -10.15 13.62 7.00
N ASP A 51 -10.03 13.37 8.31
CA ASP A 51 -11.05 13.78 9.28
C ASP A 51 -10.93 15.28 9.63
N HIS A 52 -11.84 15.77 10.45
CA HIS A 52 -11.89 17.20 10.87
C HIS A 52 -10.67 17.65 11.68
N ARG A 53 -9.86 16.70 12.17
CA ARG A 53 -8.63 16.96 12.92
C ARG A 53 -7.40 16.82 12.03
N ASN A 54 -7.59 16.76 10.70
CA ASN A 54 -6.55 16.50 9.70
C ASN A 54 -5.82 15.16 9.90
N ASN A 55 -6.44 14.17 10.56
CA ASN A 55 -5.89 12.82 10.55
C ASN A 55 -6.19 12.17 9.21
N ALA A 56 -5.15 11.96 8.42
CA ALA A 56 -5.24 11.29 7.13
C ALA A 56 -5.41 9.78 7.31
N LYS A 57 -6.40 9.22 6.61
CA LYS A 57 -6.66 7.80 6.43
C LYS A 57 -6.57 7.46 4.94
N VAL A 58 -6.16 6.24 4.66
CA VAL A 58 -6.08 5.70 3.31
C VAL A 58 -7.00 4.49 3.21
N ARG A 59 -7.85 4.49 2.20
CA ARG A 59 -8.50 3.25 1.75
C ARG A 59 -7.51 2.55 0.84
N VAL A 60 -7.24 1.29 1.15
CA VAL A 60 -6.22 0.50 0.44
C VAL A 60 -6.80 -0.80 -0.05
N ARG A 61 -6.14 -1.37 -1.06
CA ARG A 61 -6.34 -2.73 -1.54
C ARG A 61 -5.06 -3.51 -1.34
N TRP A 62 -5.14 -4.62 -0.62
CA TRP A 62 -3.95 -5.39 -0.22
C TRP A 62 -3.40 -6.24 -1.36
N TYR A 63 -2.08 -6.24 -1.48
CA TYR A 63 -1.34 -7.29 -2.14
C TYR A 63 -0.88 -8.32 -1.10
N TYR A 64 -1.02 -9.59 -1.42
CA TYR A 64 -0.55 -10.68 -0.57
C TYR A 64 0.73 -11.25 -1.13
N ARG A 65 1.70 -11.50 -0.26
CA ARG A 65 2.86 -12.31 -0.60
C ARG A 65 2.43 -13.78 -0.69
N PRO A 66 3.14 -14.62 -1.47
CA PRO A 66 2.83 -16.03 -1.57
C PRO A 66 2.72 -16.77 -0.23
N GLU A 67 3.60 -16.47 0.72
CA GLU A 67 3.60 -16.99 2.09
C GLU A 67 2.36 -16.60 2.92
N GLU A 68 1.67 -15.53 2.55
CA GLU A 68 0.46 -15.06 3.23
C GLU A 68 -0.83 -15.67 2.62
N SER A 69 -0.70 -16.38 1.50
CA SER A 69 -1.81 -17.07 0.85
C SER A 69 -2.14 -18.40 1.55
N ILE A 70 -3.40 -18.85 1.45
CA ILE A 70 -3.85 -20.13 2.03
C ILE A 70 -3.03 -21.32 1.51
N GLY A 71 -2.58 -21.26 0.26
CA GLY A 71 -1.77 -22.29 -0.38
C GLY A 71 -0.27 -22.21 -0.08
N GLY A 72 0.18 -21.16 0.59
CA GLY A 72 1.59 -20.87 0.87
C GLY A 72 2.44 -20.62 -0.37
N ARG A 73 3.74 -20.36 -0.14
CA ARG A 73 4.72 -20.18 -1.20
C ARG A 73 5.02 -21.51 -1.90
N ARG A 74 5.11 -21.48 -3.24
CA ARG A 74 5.47 -22.60 -4.11
C ARG A 74 6.78 -22.29 -4.84
N GLN A 75 7.41 -23.32 -5.39
CA GLN A 75 8.72 -23.22 -6.04
C GLN A 75 8.73 -22.31 -7.27
N PHE A 76 7.59 -22.17 -7.95
CA PHE A 76 7.46 -21.29 -9.10
C PHE A 76 7.17 -19.83 -8.75
N HIS A 77 6.91 -19.51 -7.47
CA HIS A 77 6.64 -18.13 -7.09
C HIS A 77 7.94 -17.32 -6.99
N GLY A 78 7.98 -16.16 -7.64
CA GLY A 78 9.11 -15.26 -7.59
C GLY A 78 9.33 -14.65 -6.20
N ALA A 79 10.57 -14.24 -5.91
CA ALA A 79 10.92 -13.60 -4.63
C ALA A 79 10.19 -12.26 -4.41
N LYS A 80 9.87 -11.55 -5.50
CA LYS A 80 9.17 -10.26 -5.53
C LYS A 80 7.71 -10.36 -6.00
N GLU A 81 7.20 -11.58 -6.12
CA GLU A 81 5.82 -11.83 -6.57
C GLU A 81 4.82 -11.45 -5.48
N LEU A 82 3.69 -10.90 -5.93
CA LEU A 82 2.55 -10.53 -5.13
C LEU A 82 1.26 -11.00 -5.80
N PHE A 83 0.20 -11.14 -5.01
CA PHE A 83 -1.15 -11.39 -5.49
C PHE A 83 -2.05 -10.21 -5.19
N LEU A 84 -2.68 -9.65 -6.23
CA LEU A 84 -3.70 -8.63 -6.04
C LEU A 84 -4.96 -9.27 -5.45
N SER A 85 -5.26 -8.97 -4.18
CA SER A 85 -6.43 -9.53 -3.51
C SER A 85 -7.71 -8.74 -3.80
N ASN A 86 -8.84 -9.23 -3.29
CA ASN A 86 -10.09 -8.48 -3.17
C ASN A 86 -10.28 -7.90 -1.75
N HIS A 87 -9.23 -7.89 -0.93
CA HIS A 87 -9.29 -7.39 0.45
C HIS A 87 -9.01 -5.89 0.47
N PHE A 88 -10.04 -5.13 0.84
CA PHE A 88 -9.97 -3.69 1.03
C PHE A 88 -10.04 -3.35 2.51
N ASP A 89 -9.32 -2.30 2.91
CA ASP A 89 -9.32 -1.84 4.29
C ASP A 89 -9.08 -0.32 4.38
N ILE A 90 -9.30 0.25 5.56
CA ILE A 90 -9.02 1.66 5.88
C ILE A 90 -7.95 1.71 6.97
N GLN A 91 -6.79 2.27 6.63
CA GLN A 91 -5.66 2.40 7.52
C GLN A 91 -5.29 3.86 7.78
N SER A 92 -4.57 4.11 8.88
CA SER A 92 -3.97 5.44 9.11
C SER A 92 -2.85 5.68 8.09
N ALA A 93 -2.81 6.84 7.46
CA ALA A 93 -1.76 7.20 6.51
C ALA A 93 -0.36 7.19 7.17
N HIS A 94 -0.29 7.32 8.50
CA HIS A 94 0.95 7.24 9.28
C HIS A 94 1.61 5.86 9.27
N THR A 95 0.89 4.82 8.87
CA THR A 95 1.45 3.46 8.74
C THR A 95 2.24 3.29 7.45
N ILE A 96 2.15 4.22 6.51
CA ILE A 96 2.92 4.19 5.26
C ILE A 96 4.39 4.50 5.58
N GLU A 97 5.27 3.57 5.21
CA GLU A 97 6.73 3.69 5.41
C GLU A 97 7.44 4.14 4.13
N GLY A 98 6.86 3.85 2.97
CA GLY A 98 7.44 4.20 1.68
C GLY A 98 6.51 3.92 0.50
N LYS A 99 6.97 4.32 -0.69
CA LYS A 99 6.34 3.94 -1.97
C LYS A 99 7.04 2.72 -2.52
N CYS A 100 6.32 1.91 -3.29
CA CYS A 100 6.89 0.83 -4.07
C CYS A 100 6.26 0.78 -5.46
N ILE A 101 6.81 -0.04 -6.34
CA ILE A 101 6.29 -0.24 -7.69
C ILE A 101 5.86 -1.70 -7.82
N VAL A 102 4.61 -1.91 -8.20
CA VAL A 102 4.10 -3.24 -8.55
C VAL A 102 3.89 -3.28 -10.05
N HIS A 103 4.81 -3.95 -10.74
CA HIS A 103 4.82 -4.08 -12.19
C HIS A 103 3.85 -5.19 -12.63
N THR A 104 3.45 -5.16 -13.90
CA THR A 104 2.98 -6.39 -14.56
C THR A 104 4.16 -7.33 -14.76
N PHE A 105 3.94 -8.64 -14.72
CA PHE A 105 4.99 -9.64 -14.96
C PHE A 105 5.81 -9.33 -16.23
N LYS A 106 5.15 -8.95 -17.32
CA LYS A 106 5.79 -8.59 -18.60
C LYS A 106 6.74 -7.39 -18.50
N ASN A 107 6.41 -6.39 -17.67
CA ASN A 107 7.28 -5.23 -17.50
C ASN A 107 8.40 -5.52 -16.51
N TYR A 108 8.10 -6.30 -15.46
CA TYR A 108 9.09 -6.75 -14.49
C TYR A 108 10.22 -7.55 -15.15
N THR A 109 9.90 -8.46 -16.07
CA THR A 109 10.90 -9.27 -16.79
C THR A 109 11.81 -8.46 -17.70
N LYS A 110 11.51 -7.17 -17.92
CA LYS A 110 12.32 -6.26 -18.74
C LYS A 110 13.22 -5.34 -17.91
N LEU A 111 13.11 -5.38 -16.58
CA LEU A 111 13.99 -4.59 -15.71
C LEU A 111 15.41 -5.11 -15.84
N GLU A 112 16.36 -4.22 -16.12
CA GLU A 112 17.79 -4.56 -16.11
C GLU A 112 18.27 -4.90 -14.70
N ASN A 113 17.76 -4.18 -13.70
CA ASN A 113 18.05 -4.38 -12.29
C ASN A 113 16.75 -4.29 -11.48
N VAL A 114 16.54 -5.26 -10.60
CA VAL A 114 15.39 -5.29 -9.69
C VAL A 114 15.76 -4.60 -8.38
N GLY A 115 15.09 -3.50 -8.07
CA GLY A 115 15.26 -2.78 -6.81
C GLY A 115 14.60 -3.46 -5.61
N THR A 116 14.87 -2.91 -4.42
CA THR A 116 14.24 -3.38 -3.18
C THR A 116 12.73 -3.10 -3.16
N GLU A 117 12.32 -1.99 -3.77
CA GLU A 117 10.93 -1.50 -3.86
C GLU A 117 10.19 -2.00 -5.13
N ASP A 118 10.81 -2.86 -5.96
CA ASP A 118 10.18 -3.46 -7.15
C ASP A 118 9.52 -4.80 -6.84
N TYR A 119 8.25 -4.93 -7.23
CA TYR A 119 7.42 -6.12 -7.12
C TYR A 119 6.70 -6.42 -8.43
N PHE A 120 6.08 -7.58 -8.55
CA PHE A 120 5.23 -7.88 -9.71
C PHE A 120 3.99 -8.70 -9.35
N VAL A 121 2.98 -8.57 -10.22
CA VAL A 121 1.79 -9.43 -10.32
C VAL A 121 1.66 -10.04 -11.70
#